data_AF-L1I7P9-F1
#
_entry.id   AF-L1I7P9-F1
#
_cell.length_a   1.000
_cell.length_b   1.000
_cell.length_c   1.000
_cell.angle_alpha   90.00
_cell.angle_beta   90.00
_cell.angle_gamma   90.00
#
_symmetry.space_group_name_H-M   'P 1'
#
loop_
_entity.id
_entity.type
_entity.pdbx_description
1 polymer ?
#
loop_
_entity_poly.entity_id
_entity_poly.type
_entity_poly.pdbx_seq_one_letter_code
_entity_poly.pdbx_strand_id
1 'polypeptide(L)'
;CIPCALGKYKDTLGTQECTTCPDHMTTQFEGSLSLHQCVCKSGYTGPDGGSNCTACEPGTYKEDAGNASCVPCEAGKYSEGRAADNSSTCQACPVNSWTAGVGGGSYTDCKCKAGYTGPDGGSNCTACEPGTYKEDAGNASCVPCEAGKYSEGRAADNSSTCQ
;
A
#
# COMPACT_ATOMS: atom_id res chain seq x y z
N CYS A 1 -39.21 20.09 -3.28
CA CYS A 1 -37.78 20.36 -3.50
C CYS A 1 -37.10 19.01 -3.72
N ILE A 2 -36.47 18.79 -4.87
CA ILE A 2 -35.75 17.53 -5.13
C ILE A 2 -34.33 17.70 -4.57
N PRO A 3 -33.88 16.83 -3.64
CA PRO A 3 -32.51 16.85 -3.16
C PRO A 3 -31.54 16.45 -4.28
N CYS A 4 -30.36 17.06 -4.30
CA CYS A 4 -29.33 16.69 -5.27
C CYS A 4 -28.81 15.28 -4.97
N ALA A 5 -28.70 14.44 -6.00
CA ALA A 5 -28.10 13.12 -5.86
C ALA A 5 -26.62 13.22 -5.46
N LEU A 6 -26.03 12.11 -4.98
CA LEU A 6 -24.62 12.04 -4.61
C LEU A 6 -23.70 12.54 -5.73
N GLY A 7 -22.67 13.28 -5.34
CA GLY A 7 -21.73 13.90 -6.27
C GLY A 7 -22.25 15.17 -6.93
N LYS A 8 -23.39 15.71 -6.47
CA LYS A 8 -23.93 17.00 -6.91
C LYS A 8 -24.35 17.87 -5.73
N TYR A 9 -24.29 19.18 -5.91
CA TYR A 9 -24.68 20.18 -4.91
C TYR A 9 -25.49 21.34 -5.53
N LYS A 10 -26.14 22.15 -4.69
CA LYS A 10 -26.76 23.41 -5.11
C LYS A 10 -26.70 24.46 -4.00
N ASP A 11 -26.23 25.67 -4.31
CA ASP A 11 -26.03 26.71 -3.27
C ASP A 11 -27.34 27.34 -2.76
N THR A 12 -28.46 27.09 -3.44
CA THR A 12 -29.77 27.66 -3.07
C THR A 12 -30.87 26.59 -3.01
N LEU A 13 -31.72 26.74 -1.99
CA LEU A 13 -32.90 25.90 -1.80
C LEU A 13 -33.96 26.28 -2.85
N GLY A 14 -34.15 25.43 -3.86
CA GLY A 14 -35.11 25.66 -4.94
C GLY A 14 -35.15 24.52 -5.96
N THR A 15 -35.81 24.78 -7.09
CA THR A 15 -35.92 23.88 -8.26
C THR A 15 -34.74 24.03 -9.24
N GLN A 16 -33.68 24.74 -8.84
CA GLN A 16 -32.50 24.92 -9.68
C GLN A 16 -31.79 23.57 -9.89
N GLU A 17 -31.20 23.43 -11.07
CA GLU A 17 -30.42 22.25 -11.45
C GLU A 17 -29.22 22.09 -10.52
N CYS A 18 -28.90 20.84 -10.19
CA CYS A 18 -27.76 20.52 -9.33
C CYS A 18 -26.44 20.60 -10.11
N THR A 19 -25.45 21.28 -9.53
CA THR A 19 -24.09 21.35 -10.05
C THR A 19 -23.31 20.11 -9.65
N THR A 20 -22.58 19.50 -10.58
CA THR A 20 -21.74 18.32 -10.29
C THR A 20 -20.46 18.75 -9.56
N CYS A 21 -19.99 17.93 -8.62
CA CYS A 21 -18.67 18.11 -8.02
C CYS A 21 -17.55 18.00 -9.08
N PRO A 22 -16.38 18.64 -8.86
CA PRO A 22 -15.22 18.51 -9.74
C PRO A 22 -14.66 17.08 -9.86
N ASP A 23 -13.68 16.90 -10.76
CA ASP A 23 -13.10 15.58 -11.03
C ASP A 23 -12.56 14.91 -9.76
N HIS A 24 -12.79 13.60 -9.68
CA HIS A 24 -12.41 12.75 -8.54
C HIS A 24 -13.03 13.16 -7.18
N MET A 25 -14.09 13.97 -7.19
CA MET A 25 -14.83 14.36 -6.00
C MET A 25 -16.26 13.81 -5.98
N THR A 26 -16.80 13.64 -4.78
CA THR A 26 -18.18 13.27 -4.51
C THR A 26 -18.70 14.00 -3.29
N THR A 27 -20.01 14.02 -3.08
CA THR A 27 -20.60 14.42 -1.80
C THR A 27 -20.75 13.21 -0.90
N GLN A 28 -20.71 13.41 0.42
CA GLN A 28 -20.95 12.33 1.39
C GLN A 28 -22.44 12.01 1.55
N PHE A 29 -23.31 12.98 1.27
CA PHE A 29 -24.75 12.85 1.42
C PHE A 29 -25.50 13.49 0.23
N GLU A 30 -26.72 13.01 -0.01
CA GLU A 30 -27.66 13.64 -0.92
C GLU A 30 -28.14 14.99 -0.36
N GLY A 31 -28.56 15.89 -1.25
CA GLY A 31 -29.05 17.21 -0.88
C GLY A 31 -27.96 18.20 -0.52
N SER A 32 -26.71 17.97 -0.96
CA SER A 32 -25.59 18.86 -0.65
C SER A 32 -25.86 20.29 -1.13
N LEU A 33 -25.51 21.25 -0.28
CA LEU A 33 -25.87 22.66 -0.46
C LEU A 33 -24.68 23.57 -0.77
N SER A 34 -23.49 23.02 -0.98
CA SER A 34 -22.29 23.81 -1.25
C SER A 34 -21.20 22.96 -1.89
N LEU A 35 -20.35 23.60 -2.70
CA LEU A 35 -19.10 23.02 -3.20
C LEU A 35 -18.20 22.50 -2.06
N HIS A 36 -18.22 23.13 -0.88
CA HIS A 36 -17.47 22.70 0.32
C HIS A 36 -17.86 21.30 0.82
N GLN A 37 -19.00 20.76 0.38
CA GLN A 37 -19.45 19.40 0.69
C GLN A 37 -18.96 18.38 -0.34
N CYS A 38 -18.26 18.82 -1.40
CA CYS A 38 -17.53 17.95 -2.30
C CYS A 38 -16.18 17.57 -1.66
N VAL A 39 -16.02 16.28 -1.43
CA VAL A 39 -14.85 15.63 -0.84
C VAL A 39 -14.21 14.68 -1.86
N CYS A 40 -12.94 14.31 -1.67
CA CYS A 40 -12.28 13.37 -2.57
C CYS A 40 -12.88 11.96 -2.48
N LYS A 41 -13.10 11.32 -3.64
CA LYS A 41 -13.58 9.93 -3.73
C LYS A 41 -12.61 8.95 -3.05
N SER A 42 -13.05 7.70 -2.88
CA SER A 42 -12.17 6.59 -2.54
C SER A 42 -11.01 6.49 -3.55
N GLY A 43 -9.81 6.17 -3.08
CA GLY A 43 -8.58 6.19 -3.87
C GLY A 43 -8.01 7.58 -4.16
N TYR A 44 -8.61 8.67 -3.67
CA TYR A 44 -8.09 10.02 -3.84
C TYR A 44 -8.05 10.79 -2.51
N THR A 45 -6.98 11.56 -2.32
CA THR A 45 -6.74 12.43 -1.16
C THR A 45 -6.62 13.88 -1.60
N GLY A 46 -7.02 14.82 -0.75
CA GLY A 46 -6.97 16.24 -1.05
C GLY A 46 -7.89 17.06 -0.14
N PRO A 47 -7.83 18.39 -0.21
CA PRO A 47 -8.70 19.25 0.58
C PRO A 47 -10.14 19.25 0.05
N ASP A 48 -11.09 19.49 0.95
CA ASP A 48 -12.51 19.64 0.60
C ASP A 48 -12.73 20.91 -0.25
N GLY A 49 -13.91 21.01 -0.88
CA GLY A 49 -14.35 22.27 -1.50
C GLY A 49 -13.95 22.50 -2.94
N GLY A 50 -13.87 21.44 -3.74
CA GLY A 50 -13.60 21.56 -5.17
C GLY A 50 -12.11 21.65 -5.54
N SER A 51 -11.23 21.37 -4.58
CA SER A 51 -9.78 21.36 -4.78
C SER A 51 -9.31 20.11 -5.56
N ASN A 52 -8.14 20.17 -6.19
CA ASN A 52 -7.56 19.03 -6.93
C ASN A 52 -7.31 17.83 -6.00
N CYS A 53 -8.13 16.79 -6.14
CA CYS A 53 -7.90 15.51 -5.50
C CYS A 53 -6.79 14.75 -6.23
N THR A 54 -5.79 14.30 -5.48
CA THR A 54 -4.67 13.49 -5.99
C THR A 54 -4.93 12.01 -5.73
N ALA A 55 -4.66 11.19 -6.74
CA ALA A 55 -4.74 9.74 -6.59
C ALA A 55 -3.80 9.23 -5.50
N CYS A 56 -4.22 8.21 -4.76
CA CYS A 56 -3.33 7.44 -3.90
C CYS A 56 -2.21 6.82 -4.74
N GLU A 57 -0.97 7.07 -4.33
CA GLU A 57 0.21 6.50 -4.98
C GLU A 57 0.30 4.99 -4.70
N PRO A 58 1.05 4.24 -5.53
CA PRO A 58 1.30 2.82 -5.29
C PRO A 58 1.77 2.58 -3.83
N GLY A 59 1.28 1.49 -3.26
CA GLY A 59 1.51 1.11 -1.88
C GLY A 59 0.57 1.79 -0.89
N THR A 60 -0.38 2.60 -1.36
CA THR A 60 -1.38 3.25 -0.51
C THR A 60 -2.78 3.09 -1.09
N TYR A 61 -3.80 3.15 -0.23
CA TYR A 61 -5.21 3.04 -0.61
C TYR A 61 -6.09 3.97 0.22
N LYS A 62 -7.33 4.21 -0.20
CA LYS A 62 -8.32 4.97 0.58
C LYS A 62 -9.73 4.47 0.31
N GLU A 63 -10.37 3.90 1.34
CA GLU A 63 -11.70 3.30 1.23
C GLU A 63 -12.82 4.32 1.23
N ASP A 64 -12.74 5.31 2.11
CA ASP A 64 -13.82 6.26 2.31
C ASP A 64 -13.63 7.53 1.48
N ALA A 65 -14.74 8.10 1.03
CA ALA A 65 -14.76 9.44 0.47
C ALA A 65 -14.58 10.49 1.60
N GLY A 66 -13.72 11.49 1.38
CA GLY A 66 -13.31 12.43 2.41
C GLY A 66 -11.95 13.07 2.13
N ASN A 67 -11.50 13.92 3.05
CA ASN A 67 -10.20 14.58 3.04
C ASN A 67 -9.06 13.76 3.71
N ALA A 68 -9.37 12.56 4.20
CA ALA A 68 -8.39 11.68 4.81
C ALA A 68 -7.25 11.35 3.84
N SER A 69 -6.04 11.22 4.37
CA SER A 69 -4.88 10.78 3.57
C SER A 69 -4.99 9.31 3.18
N CYS A 70 -4.26 8.92 2.13
CA CYS A 70 -4.15 7.52 1.75
C CYS A 70 -3.45 6.71 2.84
N VAL A 71 -4.00 5.54 3.12
CA VAL A 71 -3.51 4.58 4.11
C VAL A 71 -2.45 3.70 3.42
N PRO A 72 -1.24 3.56 3.98
CA PRO A 72 -0.23 2.68 3.42
C PRO A 72 -0.61 1.20 3.62
N CYS A 73 -0.25 0.36 2.65
CA CYS A 73 -0.31 -1.08 2.79
C CYS A 73 0.56 -1.52 3.98
N GLU A 74 0.06 -2.47 4.77
CA GLU A 74 0.82 -3.02 5.90
C GLU A 74 2.13 -3.67 5.44
N ALA A 75 3.09 -3.78 6.36
CA ALA A 75 4.34 -4.46 6.08
C ALA A 75 4.08 -5.93 5.67
N GLY A 76 4.86 -6.41 4.71
CA GLY A 76 4.65 -7.71 4.07
C GLY A 76 3.63 -7.70 2.94
N LYS A 77 3.07 -6.52 2.58
CA LYS A 77 2.18 -6.34 1.44
C LYS A 77 2.65 -5.22 0.51
N TYR A 78 2.23 -5.28 -0.74
CA TYR A 78 2.50 -4.26 -1.75
C TYR A 78 1.25 -3.95 -2.59
N SER A 79 1.19 -2.79 -3.22
CA SER A 79 0.13 -2.46 -4.19
C SER A 79 0.70 -1.61 -5.32
N GLU A 80 0.60 -2.07 -6.56
CA GLU A 80 1.14 -1.36 -7.74
C GLU A 80 0.15 -0.36 -8.35
N GLY A 81 -1.13 -0.47 -7.95
CA GLY A 81 -2.21 0.36 -8.50
C GLY A 81 -2.17 1.79 -7.99
N ARG A 82 -2.41 2.75 -8.90
CA ARG A 82 -2.75 4.13 -8.55
C ARG A 82 -4.24 4.23 -8.24
N ALA A 83 -4.58 5.15 -7.35
CA ALA A 83 -5.95 5.40 -6.90
C ALA A 83 -6.64 4.16 -6.30
N ALA A 84 -5.89 3.34 -5.55
CA ALA A 84 -6.47 2.18 -4.89
C ALA A 84 -7.51 2.59 -3.85
N ASP A 85 -8.70 2.01 -3.95
CA ASP A 85 -9.87 2.36 -3.16
C ASP A 85 -10.20 1.35 -2.06
N ASN A 86 -9.34 0.34 -1.85
CA ASN A 86 -9.59 -0.70 -0.86
C ASN A 86 -8.30 -1.34 -0.36
N SER A 87 -8.28 -1.79 0.90
CA SER A 87 -7.14 -2.50 1.47
C SER A 87 -6.82 -3.82 0.76
N SER A 88 -7.81 -4.42 0.09
CA SER A 88 -7.66 -5.66 -0.68
C SER A 88 -6.75 -5.52 -1.91
N THR A 89 -6.45 -4.28 -2.35
CA THR A 89 -5.43 -4.04 -3.39
C THR A 89 -4.01 -4.26 -2.88
N CYS A 90 -3.81 -4.33 -1.57
CA CYS A 90 -2.54 -4.67 -0.94
C CYS A 90 -2.32 -6.19 -1.01
N GLN A 91 -1.57 -6.62 -2.01
CA GLN A 91 -1.20 -8.01 -2.24
C GLN A 91 -0.10 -8.44 -1.27
N ALA A 92 -0.22 -9.64 -0.70
CA ALA A 92 0.82 -10.20 0.17
C ALA A 92 2.08 -10.55 -0.64
N CYS A 93 3.24 -10.30 -0.05
CA CYS A 93 4.50 -10.78 -0.58
C CYS A 93 4.55 -12.33 -0.63
N PRO A 94 5.29 -12.92 -1.57
CA PRO A 94 5.48 -14.37 -1.63
C PRO A 94 6.07 -14.98 -0.35
N VAL A 95 6.00 -16.31 -0.25
CA VAL A 95 6.53 -17.05 0.91
C VAL A 95 8.01 -16.73 1.16
N ASN A 96 8.38 -16.61 2.43
CA ASN A 96 9.74 -16.24 2.88
C ASN A 96 10.25 -14.88 2.37
N SER A 97 9.34 -14.01 1.92
CA SER A 97 9.65 -12.63 1.56
C SER A 97 8.78 -11.64 2.35
N TRP A 98 9.21 -10.37 2.37
CA TRP A 98 8.59 -9.30 3.14
C TRP A 98 9.01 -7.93 2.60
N THR A 99 8.18 -6.89 2.79
CA THR A 99 8.57 -5.49 2.52
C THR A 99 9.23 -4.88 3.75
N ALA A 100 10.30 -4.11 3.59
CA ALA A 100 11.05 -3.56 4.74
C ALA A 100 10.19 -2.72 5.71
N GLY A 101 9.08 -2.16 5.23
CA GLY A 101 8.10 -1.44 6.03
C GLY A 101 6.71 -1.41 5.37
N VAL A 102 5.88 -0.49 5.84
CA VAL A 102 4.58 -0.18 5.23
C VAL A 102 4.75 0.54 3.89
N GLY A 103 3.74 0.48 3.03
CA GLY A 103 3.70 1.24 1.79
C GLY A 103 4.48 0.64 0.63
N GLY A 104 4.58 -0.70 0.54
CA GLY A 104 5.20 -1.36 -0.62
C GLY A 104 4.49 -0.97 -1.91
N GLY A 105 5.17 -0.25 -2.81
CA GLY A 105 4.59 0.28 -4.04
C GLY A 105 4.80 -0.63 -5.25
N SER A 106 5.66 -1.63 -5.14
CA SER A 106 5.92 -2.61 -6.19
C SER A 106 6.12 -4.01 -5.64
N TYR A 107 5.84 -5.00 -6.49
CA TYR A 107 6.24 -6.37 -6.26
C TYR A 107 7.72 -6.49 -5.87
N THR A 108 8.61 -5.70 -6.49
CA THR A 108 10.06 -5.73 -6.21
C THR A 108 10.46 -5.22 -4.82
N ASP A 109 9.53 -4.59 -4.09
CA ASP A 109 9.72 -4.23 -2.69
C ASP A 109 9.65 -5.46 -1.76
N CYS A 110 9.09 -6.58 -2.24
CA CYS A 110 9.16 -7.85 -1.55
C CYS A 110 10.59 -8.39 -1.65
N LYS A 111 11.28 -8.42 -0.51
CA LYS A 111 12.65 -8.92 -0.38
C LYS A 111 12.65 -10.24 0.40
N CYS A 112 13.56 -11.15 0.06
CA CYS A 112 13.72 -12.37 0.84
C CYS A 112 14.14 -12.05 2.27
N LYS A 113 13.49 -12.69 3.25
CA LYS A 113 13.75 -12.51 4.68
C LYS A 113 15.20 -12.88 5.02
N ALA A 114 15.64 -12.51 6.22
CA ALA A 114 16.87 -13.04 6.80
C ALA A 114 16.83 -14.58 6.77
N GLY A 115 17.97 -15.21 6.50
CA GLY A 115 18.09 -16.65 6.25
C GLY A 115 17.58 -17.12 4.88
N TYR A 116 17.09 -16.24 4.01
CA TYR A 116 16.65 -16.59 2.66
C TYR A 116 17.29 -15.71 1.59
N THR A 117 17.73 -16.31 0.50
CA THR A 117 18.30 -15.64 -0.68
C THR A 117 17.38 -15.82 -1.89
N GLY A 118 17.38 -14.88 -2.81
CA GLY A 118 16.55 -14.96 -4.01
C GLY A 118 16.44 -13.61 -4.71
N PRO A 119 15.80 -13.55 -5.89
CA PRO A 119 15.59 -12.30 -6.60
C PRO A 119 14.64 -11.36 -5.85
N ASP A 120 14.78 -10.06 -6.13
CA ASP A 120 13.78 -9.06 -5.75
C ASP A 120 12.41 -9.43 -6.30
N GLY A 121 11.36 -9.18 -5.52
CA GLY A 121 10.03 -9.75 -5.78
C GLY A 121 9.72 -10.94 -4.87
N GLY A 122 10.74 -11.60 -4.34
CA GLY A 122 10.56 -12.68 -3.36
C GLY A 122 10.02 -13.98 -3.95
N SER A 123 9.88 -14.10 -5.27
CA SER A 123 9.26 -15.24 -5.97
C SER A 123 9.95 -16.57 -5.71
N ASN A 124 11.25 -16.56 -5.39
CA ASN A 124 12.07 -17.75 -5.23
C ASN A 124 13.05 -17.60 -4.06
N CYS A 125 12.52 -17.22 -2.88
CA CYS A 125 13.34 -17.16 -1.67
C CYS A 125 13.71 -18.56 -1.18
N THR A 126 14.95 -18.96 -1.44
CA THR A 126 15.52 -20.23 -0.99
C THR A 126 16.21 -20.04 0.36
N ALA A 127 16.01 -20.99 1.26
CA ALA A 127 16.69 -21.00 2.55
C ALA A 127 18.21 -21.09 2.34
N CYS A 128 18.97 -20.37 3.17
CA CYS A 128 20.40 -20.57 3.26
C CYS A 128 20.69 -22.02 3.65
N GLU A 129 21.52 -22.70 2.85
CA GLU A 129 21.91 -24.09 3.11
C GLU A 129 22.81 -24.16 4.35
N PRO A 130 22.87 -25.32 5.02
CA PRO A 130 23.73 -25.52 6.18
C PRO A 130 25.19 -25.11 5.91
N GLY A 131 25.81 -24.43 6.86
CA GLY A 131 27.12 -23.80 6.72
C GLY A 131 27.09 -22.38 6.12
N THR A 132 25.92 -21.84 5.80
CA THR A 132 25.73 -20.44 5.36
C THR A 132 24.63 -19.75 6.15
N TYR A 133 24.65 -18.42 6.19
CA TYR A 133 23.66 -17.58 6.89
C TYR A 133 23.40 -16.27 6.15
N LYS A 134 22.33 -15.54 6.50
CA LYS A 134 22.04 -14.20 5.96
C LYS A 134 21.28 -13.34 6.97
N GLU A 135 21.90 -12.25 7.42
CA GLU A 135 21.34 -11.37 8.46
C GLU A 135 20.27 -10.42 7.94
N ASP A 136 20.48 -9.85 6.77
CA ASP A 136 19.58 -8.82 6.24
C ASP A 136 18.56 -9.38 5.26
N ALA A 137 17.37 -8.78 5.25
CA ALA A 137 16.41 -9.00 4.18
C ALA A 137 16.94 -8.39 2.86
N GLY A 138 16.70 -9.04 1.73
CA GLY A 138 17.24 -8.59 0.45
C GLY A 138 17.52 -9.72 -0.52
N ASN A 139 18.12 -9.35 -1.65
CA ASN A 139 18.56 -10.27 -2.70
C ASN A 139 20.01 -10.77 -2.53
N ALA A 140 20.69 -10.34 -1.47
CA ALA A 140 22.05 -10.77 -1.16
C ALA A 140 22.12 -12.29 -1.01
N SER A 141 23.21 -12.89 -1.48
CA SER A 141 23.47 -14.31 -1.30
C SER A 141 23.79 -14.64 0.16
N CYS A 142 23.58 -15.90 0.54
CA CYS A 142 23.98 -16.40 1.85
C CYS A 142 25.51 -16.36 2.00
N VAL A 143 25.97 -15.91 3.16
CA VAL A 143 27.37 -15.79 3.53
C VAL A 143 27.81 -17.08 4.23
N PRO A 144 28.97 -17.67 3.88
CA PRO A 144 29.47 -18.84 4.59
C PRO A 144 29.84 -18.50 6.03
N CYS A 145 29.66 -19.48 6.92
CA CYS A 145 30.18 -19.40 8.28
C CYS A 145 31.71 -19.21 8.30
N GLU A 146 32.23 -18.59 9.36
CA GLU A 146 33.67 -18.45 9.57
C GLU A 146 34.37 -19.82 9.59
N ALA A 147 35.66 -19.85 9.22
CA ALA A 147 36.43 -21.09 9.13
C ALA A 147 36.39 -21.87 10.45
N GLY A 148 35.87 -23.11 10.38
CA GLY A 148 35.75 -24.01 11.52
C GLY A 148 34.40 -23.97 12.25
N LYS A 149 33.44 -23.14 11.82
CA LYS A 149 32.07 -23.11 12.34
C LYS A 149 31.07 -23.58 11.29
N TYR A 150 29.94 -24.13 11.72
CA TYR A 150 28.89 -24.65 10.84
C TYR A 150 27.49 -24.33 11.37
N SER A 151 26.60 -23.87 10.50
CA SER A 151 25.17 -23.77 10.83
C SER A 151 24.49 -25.09 10.45
N GLU A 152 23.99 -25.83 11.44
CA GLU A 152 23.32 -27.13 11.20
C GLU A 152 21.93 -26.96 10.56
N GLY A 153 21.28 -25.84 10.83
CA GLY A 153 19.93 -25.54 10.34
C GLY A 153 19.91 -24.90 8.95
N ARG A 154 18.86 -25.18 8.18
CA ARG A 154 18.49 -24.39 7.00
C ARG A 154 17.93 -23.03 7.44
N ALA A 155 18.14 -22.00 6.63
CA ALA A 155 17.68 -20.63 6.86
C ALA A 155 18.30 -19.94 8.08
N ALA A 156 19.59 -20.16 8.32
CA ALA A 156 20.33 -19.42 9.33
C ALA A 156 20.31 -17.91 9.03
N ASP A 157 19.85 -17.13 10.00
CA ASP A 157 19.63 -15.69 9.89
C ASP A 157 20.69 -14.86 10.61
N ASN A 158 21.70 -15.49 11.21
CA ASN A 158 22.78 -14.78 11.90
C ASN A 158 24.04 -15.63 11.97
N SER A 159 25.20 -14.98 11.92
CA SER A 159 26.51 -15.58 12.18
C SER A 159 26.59 -16.34 13.52
N SER A 160 25.80 -15.95 14.53
CA SER A 160 25.73 -16.64 15.82
C SER A 160 25.19 -18.08 15.75
N THR A 161 24.54 -18.45 14.64
CA THR A 161 24.07 -19.83 14.40
C THR A 161 25.19 -20.76 13.91
N CYS A 162 26.34 -20.21 13.54
CA CYS A 162 27.53 -20.96 13.17
C CYS A 162 28.24 -21.41 14.46
N GLN A 163 28.18 -22.71 14.78
CA GLN A 163 28.80 -23.31 15.98
C GLN A 163 29.87 -24.33 15.63
#